data_AF-A0A1J3JH14-F1
#
_entry.id   AF-A0A1J3JH14-F1
#
_cell.length_a   1.000
_cell.length_b   1.000
_cell.length_c   1.000
_cell.angle_alpha   90.00
_cell.angle_beta   90.00
_cell.angle_gamma   90.00
#
_symmetry.space_group_name_H-M   'P 1'
#
loop_
_entity.id
_entity.type
_entity.pdbx_description
1 polymer ?
#
loop_
_entity_poly.entity_id
_entity_poly.type
_entity_poly.pdbx_seq_one_letter_code
_entity_poly.pdbx_strand_id
1 'polypeptide(L)'
;YKKGFPPKTFGAPQQGSTQAQSGSSSSQDSDMKQMLQQILQGQVSGASDLHIKLADIHNKVDSSHHELTKKLEELSSKVRHLESQNSSSQKGILPGKPIPNPKEYAKAITLRSGRALPTREAPASHTEDVVIQEEED
;
A
#
# COMPACT_ATOMS: atom_id res chain seq x y z
N TYR A 1 56.92 42.09 -17.01
CA TYR A 1 57.55 41.48 -18.20
C TYR A 1 56.52 41.37 -19.31
N LYS A 2 56.63 42.20 -20.35
CA LYS A 2 55.98 42.03 -21.66
C LYS A 2 57.00 41.42 -22.61
N LYS A 3 56.67 40.32 -23.31
CA LYS A 3 57.33 39.89 -24.55
C LYS A 3 56.33 39.11 -25.40
N GLY A 4 55.99 39.66 -26.57
CA GLY A 4 55.26 38.96 -27.63
C GLY A 4 56.18 38.55 -28.78
N PHE A 5 55.55 37.89 -29.77
CA PHE A 5 55.96 37.51 -31.14
C PHE A 5 56.62 36.14 -31.37
N PRO A 6 56.48 35.52 -32.57
CA PRO A 6 55.63 35.84 -33.76
C PRO A 6 54.77 34.65 -34.30
N PRO A 7 53.86 34.84 -35.28
CA PRO A 7 53.31 33.75 -36.07
C PRO A 7 54.30 33.37 -37.18
N LYS A 8 54.54 32.06 -37.38
CA LYS A 8 55.29 31.55 -38.53
C LYS A 8 54.32 30.96 -39.55
N THR A 9 54.27 31.59 -40.71
CA THR A 9 53.77 31.01 -41.95
C THR A 9 54.88 30.16 -42.58
N PHE A 10 54.51 29.07 -43.28
CA PHE A 10 54.93 28.69 -44.64
C PHE A 10 54.77 27.19 -44.89
N GLY A 11 54.21 26.83 -46.05
CA GLY A 11 54.48 25.57 -46.74
C GLY A 11 53.26 24.78 -47.17
N ALA A 12 52.79 24.99 -48.41
CA ALA A 12 52.02 23.97 -49.11
C ALA A 12 52.96 22.81 -49.50
N PRO A 13 52.59 21.53 -49.29
CA PRO A 13 53.25 20.44 -49.99
C PRO A 13 52.60 20.27 -51.36
N GLN A 14 53.47 20.14 -52.35
CA GLN A 14 53.20 19.86 -53.75
C GLN A 14 52.27 18.66 -53.97
N GLN A 15 51.54 18.74 -55.08
CA GLN A 15 50.93 17.60 -55.75
C GLN A 15 51.95 16.47 -55.96
N GLY A 16 51.79 15.37 -55.20
CA GLY A 16 52.31 14.06 -55.56
C GLY A 16 51.19 13.27 -56.21
N SER A 17 51.28 13.07 -57.52
CA SER A 17 50.37 12.20 -58.26
C SER A 17 50.66 10.74 -57.88
N THR A 18 49.86 10.17 -57.00
CA THR A 18 49.72 8.72 -56.88
C THR A 18 48.35 8.35 -57.41
N GLN A 19 48.34 7.77 -58.60
CA GLN A 19 47.20 7.04 -59.16
C GLN A 19 46.80 5.95 -58.17
N ALA A 20 45.87 6.27 -57.27
CA ALA A 20 45.22 5.29 -56.43
C ALA A 20 44.33 4.46 -57.34
N GLN A 21 44.74 3.23 -57.55
CA GLN A 21 43.99 2.16 -58.16
C GLN A 21 42.68 1.99 -57.35
N SER A 22 41.61 2.62 -57.84
CA SER A 22 40.25 2.48 -57.36
C SER A 22 39.77 1.08 -57.71
N GLY A 23 39.80 0.18 -56.73
CA GLY A 23 39.37 -1.19 -56.94
C GLY A 23 39.38 -2.05 -55.69
N SER A 24 38.64 -1.65 -54.64
CA SER A 24 38.18 -2.57 -53.57
C SER A 24 37.25 -1.94 -52.52
N SER A 25 36.97 -0.63 -52.54
CA SER A 25 36.23 0.03 -51.44
C SER A 25 34.71 -0.24 -51.41
N SER A 26 34.11 -0.69 -52.51
CA SER A 26 32.64 -0.84 -52.61
C SER A 26 32.06 -1.90 -51.66
N SER A 27 32.81 -2.97 -51.39
CA SER A 27 32.39 -4.02 -50.45
C SER A 27 32.39 -3.52 -49.01
N GLN A 28 33.45 -2.81 -48.61
CA GLN A 28 33.61 -2.30 -47.25
C GLN A 28 32.57 -1.21 -46.91
N ASP A 29 32.22 -0.36 -47.88
CA ASP A 29 31.14 0.63 -47.73
C ASP A 29 29.75 -0.04 -47.56
N SER A 30 29.52 -1.16 -48.24
CA SER A 30 28.28 -1.95 -48.12
C SER A 30 28.14 -2.57 -46.72
N ASP A 31 29.24 -3.10 -46.18
CA ASP A 31 29.27 -3.71 -44.84
C ASP A 31 29.04 -2.67 -43.72
N MET A 32 29.65 -1.48 -43.82
CA MET A 32 29.41 -0.38 -42.88
C MET A 32 27.95 0.09 -42.92
N LYS A 33 27.35 0.16 -44.12
CA LYS A 33 25.94 0.51 -44.29
C LYS A 33 25.00 -0.53 -43.67
N GLN A 34 25.32 -1.82 -43.81
CA GLN A 34 24.56 -2.90 -43.15
C GLN A 34 24.68 -2.84 -41.64
N MET A 35 25.87 -2.61 -41.10
CA MET A 35 26.07 -2.44 -39.65
C MET A 35 25.27 -1.26 -39.11
N LEU A 36 25.33 -0.10 -39.79
CA LEU A 36 24.55 1.07 -39.40
C LEU A 36 23.04 0.77 -39.43
N GLN A 37 22.56 0.08 -40.47
CA GLN A 37 21.16 -0.32 -40.57
C GLN A 37 20.75 -1.28 -39.45
N GLN A 38 21.59 -2.26 -39.11
CA GLN A 38 21.34 -3.16 -37.97
C GLN A 38 21.31 -2.40 -36.64
N ILE A 39 22.20 -1.43 -36.43
CA ILE A 39 22.20 -0.59 -35.23
C ILE A 39 20.90 0.23 -35.14
N LEU A 40 20.50 0.89 -36.24
CA LEU A 40 19.24 1.66 -36.27
C LEU A 40 18.03 0.75 -36.02
N GLN A 41 17.99 -0.43 -36.65
CA GLN A 41 16.91 -1.38 -36.47
C GLN A 41 16.87 -1.93 -35.03
N GLY A 42 18.03 -2.22 -34.45
CA GLY A 42 18.16 -2.63 -33.05
C GLY A 42 17.66 -1.55 -32.08
N GLN A 43 17.93 -0.28 -32.37
CA GLN A 43 17.41 0.85 -31.59
C GLN A 43 15.88 0.96 -31.68
N VAL A 44 15.31 0.89 -32.89
CA VAL A 44 13.86 0.96 -33.09
C VAL A 44 13.15 -0.22 -32.41
N SER A 45 13.66 -1.43 -32.57
CA SER A 45 13.12 -2.63 -31.92
C SER A 45 13.21 -2.53 -30.39
N GLY A 46 14.37 -2.12 -29.86
CA GLY A 46 14.57 -1.96 -28.43
C GLY A 46 13.66 -0.90 -27.81
N ALA A 47 13.44 0.22 -28.50
CA ALA A 47 12.49 1.25 -28.05
C ALA A 47 11.05 0.74 -28.01
N SER A 48 10.63 -0.04 -29.01
CA SER A 48 9.31 -0.68 -29.03
C SER A 48 9.13 -1.66 -27.86
N ASP A 49 10.11 -2.51 -27.60
CA ASP A 49 10.05 -3.48 -26.50
C ASP A 49 9.98 -2.79 -25.14
N LEU A 50 10.75 -1.70 -24.95
CA LEU A 50 10.68 -0.89 -23.73
C LEU A 50 9.31 -0.23 -23.58
N HIS A 51 8.71 0.25 -24.67
CA HIS A 51 7.37 0.83 -24.63
C HIS A 51 6.31 -0.18 -24.19
N ILE A 52 6.35 -1.40 -24.73
CA ILE A 52 5.43 -2.49 -24.34
C ILE A 52 5.60 -2.82 -22.85
N LYS A 53 6.84 -3.01 -22.39
CA LYS A 53 7.11 -3.31 -20.97
C LYS A 53 6.64 -2.19 -20.04
N LEU A 54 6.79 -0.93 -20.46
CA LEU A 54 6.33 0.21 -19.68
C LEU A 54 4.80 0.26 -19.59
N ALA A 55 4.11 -0.01 -20.69
CA ALA A 55 2.66 -0.12 -20.71
C ALA A 55 2.15 -1.27 -19.81
N ASP A 56 2.81 -2.43 -19.85
CA ASP A 56 2.48 -3.57 -18.99
C ASP A 56 2.68 -3.23 -17.50
N ILE A 57 3.79 -2.57 -17.15
CA ILE A 57 4.05 -2.13 -15.78
C ILE A 57 2.96 -1.15 -15.33
N HIS A 58 2.62 -0.16 -16.17
CA HIS A 58 1.58 0.81 -15.88
C HIS A 58 0.24 0.12 -15.58
N ASN A 59 -0.19 -0.78 -16.46
CA ASN A 59 -1.43 -1.54 -16.29
C ASN A 59 -1.45 -2.38 -15.02
N LYS A 60 -0.32 -3.04 -14.68
CA LYS A 60 -0.21 -3.83 -13.44
C LYS A 60 -0.28 -2.96 -12.20
N VAL A 61 0.42 -1.82 -12.20
CA VAL A 61 0.39 -0.86 -11.09
C VAL A 61 -1.02 -0.34 -10.89
N ASP A 62 -1.67 0.16 -11.94
CA ASP A 62 -3.04 0.68 -11.88
C ASP A 62 -4.04 -0.36 -11.39
N SER A 63 -3.96 -1.58 -11.92
CA SER A 63 -4.84 -2.69 -11.52
C SER A 63 -4.65 -3.02 -10.04
N SER A 64 -3.39 -3.11 -9.58
CA SER A 64 -3.08 -3.39 -8.18
C SER A 64 -3.54 -2.28 -7.24
N HIS A 65 -3.37 -1.03 -7.64
CA HIS A 65 -3.81 0.14 -6.87
C HIS A 65 -5.33 0.17 -6.73
N HIS A 66 -6.05 -0.09 -7.84
CA HIS A 66 -7.50 -0.17 -7.82
C HIS A 66 -8.01 -1.30 -6.93
N GLU A 67 -7.41 -2.49 -7.01
CA GLU A 67 -7.79 -3.64 -6.17
C GLU A 67 -7.53 -3.36 -4.68
N LEU A 68 -6.39 -2.75 -4.34
CA LEU A 68 -6.06 -2.37 -2.97
C LEU A 68 -7.03 -1.31 -2.43
N THR A 69 -7.36 -0.31 -3.25
CA THR A 69 -8.33 0.73 -2.89
C THR A 69 -9.70 0.10 -2.57
N LYS A 70 -10.18 -0.79 -3.43
CA LYS A 70 -11.43 -1.53 -3.21
C LYS A 70 -11.41 -2.34 -1.92
N LYS A 71 -10.33 -3.09 -1.65
CA LYS A 71 -10.19 -3.87 -0.41
C LYS A 71 -10.18 -2.97 0.83
N LEU A 72 -9.56 -1.79 0.75
CA LEU A 72 -9.53 -0.82 1.83
C LEU A 72 -10.91 -0.24 2.13
N GLU A 73 -11.69 0.07 1.09
CA GLU A 73 -13.08 0.54 1.22
C GLU A 73 -13.97 -0.55 1.84
N GLU A 74 -13.86 -1.79 1.37
CA GLU A 74 -14.58 -2.94 1.92
C GLU A 74 -14.23 -3.18 3.40
N LEU A 75 -12.94 -3.11 3.75
CA LEU A 75 -12.48 -3.26 5.13
C LEU A 75 -13.03 -2.13 6.01
N SER A 76 -12.93 -0.89 5.55
CA SER A 76 -13.44 0.29 6.26
C SER A 76 -14.95 0.20 6.49
N SER A 77 -15.70 -0.33 5.52
CA SER A 77 -17.13 -0.60 5.67
C SER A 77 -17.41 -1.66 6.75
N LYS A 78 -16.66 -2.77 6.76
CA LYS A 78 -16.77 -3.82 7.78
C LYS A 78 -16.44 -3.31 9.18
N VAL A 79 -15.40 -2.49 9.32
CA VAL A 79 -15.02 -1.87 10.60
C VAL A 79 -16.16 -1.00 11.13
N ARG A 80 -16.70 -0.08 10.32
CA ARG A 80 -17.84 0.75 10.71
C ARG A 80 -19.08 -0.06 11.08
N HIS A 81 -19.34 -1.15 10.35
CA HIS A 81 -20.45 -2.05 10.67
C HIS A 81 -20.26 -2.70 12.06
N LEU A 82 -19.07 -3.21 12.36
CA LEU A 82 -18.77 -3.81 13.67
C LEU A 82 -18.84 -2.78 14.80
N GLU A 83 -18.32 -1.57 14.58
CA GLU A 83 -18.41 -0.47 15.55
C GLU A 83 -19.88 -0.11 15.86
N SER A 84 -20.74 -0.07 14.84
CA SER A 84 -22.19 0.15 15.00
C SER A 84 -22.90 -1.01 15.73
N GLN A 85 -22.52 -2.26 15.45
CA GLN A 85 -23.09 -3.42 16.15
C GLN A 85 -22.66 -3.48 17.63
N ASN A 86 -21.41 -3.15 17.93
CA ASN A 86 -20.88 -3.15 19.31
C ASN A 86 -21.42 -2.00 20.16
N SER A 87 -21.80 -0.88 19.55
CA SER A 87 -22.45 0.23 20.26
C SER A 87 -23.95 -0.02 20.54
N SER A 88 -24.58 -0.97 19.84
CA SER A 88 -25.97 -1.41 20.10
C SER A 88 -26.10 -2.46 21.20
N SER A 89 -25.01 -3.14 21.58
CA SER A 89 -25.02 -4.05 22.71
C SER A 89 -24.72 -3.25 23.97
N GLN A 90 -25.76 -2.73 24.63
CA GLN A 90 -25.62 -2.23 26.01
C GLN A 90 -24.86 -3.30 26.80
N LYS A 91 -23.61 -3.01 27.16
CA LYS A 91 -22.78 -3.93 27.92
C LYS A 91 -23.56 -4.37 29.16
N GLY A 92 -23.92 -5.65 29.22
CA GLY A 92 -24.52 -6.28 30.40
C GLY A 92 -26.03 -6.48 30.39
N ILE A 93 -26.79 -6.07 29.37
CA ILE A 93 -28.23 -6.36 29.32
C ILE A 93 -28.51 -7.50 28.34
N LEU A 94 -28.75 -8.69 28.90
CA LEU A 94 -29.29 -9.83 28.17
C LEU A 94 -30.65 -9.42 27.57
N PRO A 95 -30.88 -9.60 26.26
CA PRO A 95 -32.19 -9.35 25.68
C PRO A 95 -33.21 -10.33 26.28
N GLY A 96 -34.06 -9.79 27.15
CA GLY A 96 -35.08 -10.55 27.86
C GLY A 96 -35.54 -9.76 29.08
N LYS A 97 -36.84 -9.78 29.37
CA LYS A 97 -37.32 -9.25 30.66
C LYS A 97 -36.65 -10.09 31.76
N PRO A 98 -36.15 -9.49 32.85
CA PRO A 98 -35.64 -10.25 33.97
C PRO A 98 -36.73 -11.23 34.41
N ILE A 99 -36.43 -12.53 34.38
CA ILE A 99 -37.31 -13.55 34.92
C ILE A 99 -37.13 -13.50 36.43
N PRO A 100 -38.16 -13.16 37.22
CA PRO A 100 -38.05 -13.13 38.68
C PRO A 100 -37.56 -14.49 39.18
N ASN A 101 -36.58 -14.49 40.07
CA ASN A 101 -36.06 -15.72 40.64
C ASN A 101 -37.20 -16.41 41.42
N PRO A 102 -37.64 -17.63 41.05
CA PRO A 102 -38.75 -18.29 41.75
C PRO A 102 -38.52 -18.50 43.25
N LYS A 103 -37.26 -18.42 43.70
CA LYS A 103 -36.86 -18.55 45.11
C LYS A 103 -36.74 -17.23 45.85
N GLU A 104 -36.94 -16.09 45.18
CA GLU A 104 -36.86 -14.75 45.79
C GLU A 104 -37.91 -14.55 46.90
N TYR A 105 -39.07 -15.18 46.76
CA TYR A 105 -40.17 -15.09 47.73
C TYR A 105 -40.38 -16.36 48.55
N ALA A 106 -39.35 -17.22 48.67
CA ALA A 106 -39.44 -18.40 49.52
C ALA A 106 -39.72 -17.95 50.97
N LYS A 107 -40.93 -18.24 51.48
CA LYS A 107 -41.34 -17.85 52.83
C LYS A 107 -40.42 -18.49 53.87
N ALA A 108 -40.08 -17.71 54.90
CA ALA A 108 -39.28 -18.20 56.02
C ALA A 108 -39.90 -19.46 56.62
N ILE A 109 -39.14 -20.55 56.65
CA ILE A 109 -39.54 -21.77 57.34
C ILE A 109 -39.48 -21.53 58.85
N THR A 110 -40.54 -21.90 59.57
CA THR A 110 -40.55 -21.84 61.04
C THR A 110 -40.00 -23.14 61.61
N LEU A 111 -39.21 -23.04 62.69
CA LEU A 111 -38.76 -24.23 63.40
C LEU A 111 -39.93 -24.84 64.18
N ARG A 112 -39.91 -26.15 64.43
CA ARG A 112 -40.88 -26.84 65.31
C ARG A 112 -40.95 -26.24 66.72
N SER A 113 -39.92 -25.49 67.13
CA SER A 113 -39.86 -24.75 68.40
C SER A 113 -40.66 -23.43 68.38
N GLY A 114 -41.31 -23.07 67.27
CA GLY A 114 -42.08 -21.83 67.12
C GLY A 114 -41.23 -20.58 66.87
N ARG A 115 -39.90 -20.69 66.82
CA ARG A 115 -39.02 -19.56 66.46
C ARG A 115 -38.94 -19.39 64.95
N ALA A 116 -39.09 -18.15 64.49
CA ALA A 116 -38.81 -17.78 63.11
C ALA A 116 -37.30 -17.81 62.87
N LEU A 117 -36.87 -18.40 61.74
CA LEU A 117 -35.48 -18.27 61.29
C LEU A 117 -35.23 -16.84 60.83
N PRO A 118 -34.01 -16.30 61.04
CA PRO A 118 -33.67 -14.96 60.56
C PRO A 118 -33.88 -14.88 59.04
N THR A 119 -34.55 -13.82 58.60
CA THR A 119 -34.74 -13.53 57.18
C THR A 119 -33.37 -13.41 56.53
N ARG A 120 -33.11 -14.20 55.48
CA ARG A 120 -31.92 -14.03 54.66
C ARG A 120 -32.07 -12.69 53.93
N GLU A 121 -31.35 -11.67 54.37
CA GLU A 121 -31.17 -10.47 53.56
C GLU A 121 -30.48 -10.90 52.26
N ALA A 122 -31.13 -10.64 51.13
CA ALA A 122 -30.48 -10.81 49.84
C ALA A 122 -29.25 -9.88 49.83
N PRO A 123 -28.08 -10.33 49.35
CA PRO A 123 -26.96 -9.41 49.20
C PRO A 123 -27.44 -8.26 48.31
N ALA A 124 -27.37 -7.03 48.85
CA ALA A 124 -27.60 -5.83 48.06
C ALA A 124 -26.77 -5.97 46.78
N SER A 125 -27.41 -5.85 45.62
CA SER A 125 -26.71 -5.74 44.36
C SER A 125 -25.77 -4.54 44.47
N HIS A 126 -24.49 -4.79 44.72
CA HIS A 126 -23.45 -3.78 44.59
C HIS A 126 -23.37 -3.45 43.09
N THR A 127 -24.12 -2.44 42.67
CA THR A 127 -23.79 -1.74 41.44
C THR A 127 -22.81 -0.68 41.90
N GLU A 128 -21.53 -1.07 42.05
CA GLU A 128 -20.45 -0.09 42.13
C GLU A 128 -20.41 0.58 40.75
N ASP A 129 -21.07 1.72 40.67
CA ASP A 129 -20.94 2.66 39.57
C ASP A 129 -19.49 3.15 39.61
N VAL A 130 -18.61 2.50 38.85
CA VAL A 130 -17.24 2.98 38.66
C VAL A 130 -17.35 4.26 37.86
N VAL A 131 -17.41 5.40 38.56
CA VAL A 131 -17.19 6.73 37.99
C VAL A 131 -15.76 6.72 37.43
N ILE A 132 -15.64 6.45 36.13
CA ILE A 132 -14.44 6.80 35.38
C ILE A 132 -14.49 8.32 35.26
N GLN A 133 -13.70 8.99 36.08
CA GLN A 133 -13.49 10.43 35.97
C GLN A 133 -12.56 10.66 34.78
N GLU A 134 -13.15 10.97 33.62
CA GLU A 134 -12.42 11.55 32.51
C GLU A 134 -11.93 12.95 32.90
N GLU A 135 -10.67 13.20 32.56
CA GLU A 135 -9.81 14.31 32.95
C GLU A 135 -10.22 15.62 32.24
N GLU A 136 -9.92 16.79 32.84
CA GLU A 136 -9.85 18.05 32.08
C GLU A 136 -8.69 18.93 32.59
N ASP A 137 -7.78 19.22 31.64
CA ASP A 137 -6.58 20.08 31.58
C ASP A 137 -5.27 19.70 32.31
#